data_AF-A0A7C9ME14-F1
#
_entry.id   AF-A0A7C9ME14-F1
#
_cell.length_a   1.000
_cell.length_b   1.000
_cell.length_c   1.000
_cell.angle_alpha   90.00
_cell.angle_beta   90.00
_cell.angle_gamma   90.00
#
_symmetry.space_group_name_H-M   'P 1'
#
loop_
_entity.id
_entity.type
_entity.pdbx_description
1 polymer ?
#
loop_
_entity_poly.entity_id
_entity_poly.type
_entity_poly.pdbx_seq_one_letter_code
_entity_poly.pdbx_strand_id
1 'polypeptide(L)'
;MSPLPQGNTRLGRPAAVRLLLVLCALLALLPGCAGKAAPKDAPKPTGFASADAKNVHAFIVAYPAVAASGDAKALLRLFTDDARVVPLLGNAIRPIRSGELAKQLPAAMADERRMGLRLVWREPMDIQTKGERASVRVVADLAWEQAGQEKQAVMDCFFGLVRDEHLMWKIKEFHGEPVGPNFRLPPAGSPQKPLPPRDATLKGRKTKRVIKGEPPKKAQPAPATAPQPASQPPAEPAPAPTGGQIVPTDEAPKPLF
;
A
#
# COMPACT_ATOMS: atom_id res chain seq x y z
N MET A 1 66.83 -65.72 5.07
CA MET A 1 66.37 -65.72 3.67
C MET A 1 65.18 -66.67 3.56
N SER A 2 64.01 -66.19 3.13
CA SER A 2 62.84 -66.97 2.71
C SER A 2 61.94 -66.06 1.85
N PRO A 3 61.13 -66.59 0.91
CA PRO A 3 60.59 -65.79 -0.21
C PRO A 3 59.27 -65.07 0.08
N LEU A 4 59.00 -64.02 -0.71
CA LEU A 4 57.70 -63.37 -0.83
C LEU A 4 56.72 -64.24 -1.65
N PRO A 5 55.44 -64.37 -1.25
CA PRO A 5 54.41 -64.95 -2.11
C PRO A 5 53.96 -63.94 -3.18
N GLN A 6 53.95 -64.34 -4.45
CA GLN A 6 53.36 -63.56 -5.54
C GLN A 6 51.85 -63.82 -5.64
N GLY A 7 51.02 -62.78 -5.46
CA GLY A 7 49.57 -62.83 -5.70
C GLY A 7 49.23 -62.26 -7.08
N ASN A 8 48.73 -63.09 -7.98
CA ASN A 8 48.58 -62.73 -9.39
C ASN A 8 47.25 -62.02 -9.71
N THR A 9 47.22 -61.24 -10.79
CA THR A 9 46.03 -60.46 -11.20
C THR A 9 44.92 -61.31 -11.84
N ARG A 10 43.66 -60.88 -11.67
CA ARG A 10 42.55 -61.08 -12.64
C ARG A 10 41.33 -60.22 -12.28
N LEU A 11 41.19 -59.05 -12.92
CA LEU A 11 40.00 -58.21 -12.87
C LEU A 11 38.88 -58.82 -13.73
N GLY A 12 38.04 -59.65 -13.11
CA GLY A 12 36.90 -60.28 -13.79
C GLY A 12 35.79 -59.28 -14.13
N ARG A 13 35.76 -58.78 -15.37
CA ARG A 13 34.61 -58.06 -15.96
C ARG A 13 33.65 -59.02 -16.71
N PRO A 14 32.55 -59.47 -16.08
CA PRO A 14 31.37 -59.89 -16.85
C PRO A 14 30.05 -59.25 -16.39
N ALA A 15 30.04 -58.43 -15.34
CA ALA A 15 28.79 -57.91 -14.74
C ALA A 15 28.11 -56.78 -15.57
N ALA A 16 28.88 -55.82 -16.09
CA ALA A 16 28.35 -54.58 -16.66
C ALA A 16 27.49 -54.76 -17.92
N VAL A 17 27.78 -55.77 -18.75
CA VAL A 17 27.11 -55.94 -20.06
C VAL A 17 25.68 -56.48 -19.91
N ARG A 18 25.42 -57.34 -18.92
CA ARG A 18 24.07 -57.91 -18.69
C ARG A 18 23.07 -56.88 -18.17
N LEU A 19 23.51 -55.90 -17.38
CA LEU A 19 22.62 -54.88 -16.82
C LEU A 19 22.09 -53.92 -17.90
N LEU A 20 22.92 -53.58 -18.89
CA LEU A 20 22.57 -52.62 -19.94
C LEU A 20 21.48 -53.16 -20.88
N LEU A 21 21.55 -54.45 -21.24
CA LEU A 21 20.58 -55.10 -22.13
C LEU A 21 19.17 -55.22 -21.51
N VAL A 22 19.09 -55.46 -20.20
CA VAL A 22 17.79 -55.51 -19.48
C VAL A 22 17.13 -54.12 -19.43
N LEU A 23 17.92 -53.06 -19.27
CA LEU A 23 17.41 -51.69 -19.25
C LEU A 23 16.81 -51.26 -20.61
N CYS A 24 17.46 -51.63 -21.72
CA CYS A 24 16.94 -51.38 -23.06
C CYS A 24 15.65 -52.15 -23.36
N ALA A 25 15.51 -53.40 -22.86
CA ALA A 25 14.29 -54.18 -23.02
C ALA A 25 13.09 -53.58 -22.26
N LEU A 26 13.33 -53.01 -21.07
CA LEU A 26 12.30 -52.32 -20.28
C LEU A 26 11.82 -51.01 -20.93
N LEU A 27 12.71 -50.27 -21.60
CA LEU A 27 12.35 -49.06 -22.35
C LEU A 27 11.51 -49.34 -23.60
N ALA A 28 11.60 -50.55 -24.18
CA ALA A 28 10.78 -50.96 -25.31
C ALA A 28 9.32 -51.31 -24.93
N LEU A 29 9.02 -51.47 -23.64
CA LEU A 29 7.69 -51.81 -23.12
C LEU A 29 6.87 -50.58 -22.69
N LEU A 30 7.16 -49.42 -23.28
CA LEU A 30 6.31 -48.22 -23.24
C LEU A 30 5.69 -47.92 -24.62
N PRO A 31 4.87 -48.83 -25.21
CA PRO A 31 4.06 -48.49 -26.37
C PRO A 31 3.12 -47.34 -25.97
N GLY A 32 3.22 -46.22 -26.68
CA GLY A 32 2.74 -44.96 -26.16
C GLY A 32 1.23 -44.91 -25.93
N CYS A 33 0.82 -44.37 -24.77
CA CYS A 33 -0.49 -43.73 -24.59
C CYS A 33 -0.59 -42.42 -25.42
N ALA A 34 -0.21 -42.47 -26.70
CA ALA A 34 -0.47 -41.47 -27.72
C ALA A 34 -1.95 -41.55 -28.15
N GLY A 35 -2.85 -41.56 -27.16
CA GLY A 35 -4.26 -41.33 -27.41
C GLY A 35 -4.39 -39.99 -28.11
N LYS A 36 -5.08 -39.95 -29.25
CA LYS A 36 -5.42 -38.69 -29.92
C LYS A 36 -6.04 -37.79 -28.87
N ALA A 37 -5.36 -36.70 -28.53
CA ALA A 37 -5.96 -35.69 -27.68
C ALA A 37 -7.22 -35.20 -28.40
N ALA A 38 -8.39 -35.51 -27.84
CA ALA A 38 -9.62 -34.88 -28.27
C ALA A 38 -9.38 -33.36 -28.24
N PRO A 39 -9.89 -32.60 -29.23
CA PRO A 39 -9.70 -31.15 -29.24
C PRO A 39 -10.18 -30.61 -27.90
N LYS A 40 -9.24 -30.12 -27.08
CA LYS A 40 -9.58 -29.61 -25.75
C LYS A 40 -10.52 -28.45 -25.97
N ASP A 41 -11.77 -28.60 -25.51
CA ASP A 41 -12.73 -27.51 -25.47
C ASP A 41 -12.04 -26.28 -24.88
N ALA A 42 -12.12 -25.15 -25.60
CA ALA A 42 -11.49 -23.92 -25.18
C ALA A 42 -11.92 -23.61 -23.74
N PRO A 43 -10.99 -23.43 -22.78
CA PRO A 43 -11.34 -23.28 -21.37
C PRO A 43 -12.41 -22.20 -21.19
N LYS A 44 -13.57 -22.59 -20.61
CA LYS A 44 -14.73 -21.70 -20.51
C LYS A 44 -14.29 -20.34 -19.95
N PRO A 45 -14.60 -19.22 -20.63
CA PRO A 45 -14.06 -17.91 -20.28
C PRO A 45 -14.45 -17.55 -18.85
N THR A 46 -13.45 -17.29 -18.01
CA THR A 46 -13.63 -17.17 -16.55
C THR A 46 -14.28 -15.85 -16.10
N GLY A 47 -14.75 -15.02 -17.04
CA GLY A 47 -15.15 -13.63 -16.82
C GLY A 47 -13.97 -12.64 -16.78
N PHE A 48 -12.74 -13.11 -16.57
CA PHE A 48 -11.54 -12.28 -16.44
C PHE A 48 -10.66 -12.30 -17.70
N ALA A 49 -10.04 -11.15 -17.99
CA ALA A 49 -9.11 -10.99 -19.11
C ALA A 49 -7.75 -11.70 -18.90
N SER A 50 -7.38 -12.02 -17.67
CA SER A 50 -6.13 -12.72 -17.34
C SER A 50 -6.25 -13.47 -15.99
N ALA A 51 -5.35 -14.42 -15.75
CA ALA A 51 -5.22 -15.06 -14.44
C ALA A 51 -4.85 -14.04 -13.34
N ASP A 52 -4.03 -13.05 -13.68
CA ASP A 52 -3.67 -11.96 -12.78
C ASP A 52 -4.91 -11.11 -12.41
N ALA A 53 -5.79 -10.80 -13.36
CA ALA A 53 -7.01 -10.05 -13.09
C ALA A 53 -7.97 -10.82 -12.17
N LYS A 54 -8.07 -12.15 -12.32
CA LYS A 54 -8.81 -13.03 -11.40
C LYS A 54 -8.19 -13.04 -9.99
N ASN A 55 -6.86 -13.09 -9.90
CA ASN A 55 -6.16 -13.10 -8.61
C ASN A 55 -6.26 -11.74 -7.89
N VAL A 56 -6.20 -10.63 -8.65
CA VAL A 56 -6.45 -9.28 -8.16
C VAL A 56 -7.90 -9.11 -7.69
N HIS A 57 -8.87 -9.63 -8.44
CA HIS A 57 -10.29 -9.63 -8.04
C HIS A 57 -10.49 -10.33 -6.69
N ALA A 58 -10.01 -11.57 -6.55
CA ALA A 58 -10.10 -12.33 -5.31
C ALA A 58 -9.40 -11.62 -4.12
N PHE A 59 -8.27 -10.96 -4.37
CA PHE A 59 -7.57 -10.16 -3.36
C PHE A 59 -8.39 -8.95 -2.89
N ILE A 60 -9.02 -8.20 -3.79
CA ILE A 60 -9.90 -7.07 -3.42
C ILE A 60 -11.18 -7.57 -2.74
N VAL A 61 -11.80 -8.65 -3.21
CA VAL A 61 -13.00 -9.26 -2.56
C VAL A 61 -12.71 -9.68 -1.12
N ALA A 62 -11.49 -10.11 -0.79
CA ALA A 62 -11.09 -10.44 0.57
C ALA A 62 -10.87 -9.22 1.50
N TYR A 63 -10.63 -8.02 0.96
CA TYR A 63 -10.24 -6.83 1.74
C TYR A 63 -11.22 -6.48 2.88
N PRO A 64 -12.57 -6.38 2.67
CA PRO A 64 -13.48 -5.95 3.72
C PRO A 64 -13.49 -6.87 4.94
N ALA A 65 -13.35 -8.19 4.72
CA ALA A 65 -13.27 -9.17 5.81
C ALA A 65 -11.99 -9.01 6.64
N VAL A 66 -10.85 -8.73 6.00
CA VAL A 66 -9.58 -8.47 6.72
C VAL A 66 -9.65 -7.14 7.47
N ALA A 67 -10.19 -6.08 6.88
CA ALA A 67 -10.36 -4.78 7.54
C ALA A 67 -11.29 -4.87 8.77
N ALA A 68 -12.42 -5.58 8.64
CA ALA A 68 -13.36 -5.80 9.74
C ALA A 68 -12.80 -6.70 10.86
N SER A 69 -11.90 -7.64 10.55
CA SER A 69 -11.39 -8.65 11.49
C SER A 69 -10.72 -8.09 12.76
N GLY A 70 -10.13 -6.90 12.66
CA GLY A 70 -9.31 -6.32 13.74
C GLY A 70 -7.91 -6.90 13.88
N ASP A 71 -7.50 -7.93 13.11
CA ASP A 71 -6.10 -8.35 13.05
C ASP A 71 -5.27 -7.30 12.27
N ALA A 72 -4.70 -6.36 13.03
CA ALA A 72 -3.81 -5.34 12.52
C ALA A 72 -2.60 -5.90 11.75
N LYS A 73 -2.16 -7.13 12.05
CA LYS A 73 -1.03 -7.79 11.36
C LYS A 73 -1.48 -8.47 10.07
N ALA A 74 -2.70 -9.00 9.99
CA ALA A 74 -3.29 -9.42 8.70
C ALA A 74 -3.56 -8.21 7.79
N LEU A 75 -4.14 -7.14 8.34
CA LEU A 75 -4.36 -5.88 7.65
C LEU A 75 -3.07 -5.30 7.07
N LEU A 76 -2.03 -5.09 7.88
CA LEU A 76 -0.78 -4.49 7.41
C LEU A 76 -0.07 -5.34 6.33
N ARG A 77 -0.20 -6.67 6.37
CA ARG A 77 0.32 -7.57 5.30
C ARG A 77 -0.32 -7.35 3.93
N LEU A 78 -1.48 -6.68 3.83
CA LEU A 78 -2.11 -6.33 2.56
C LEU A 78 -1.40 -5.17 1.85
N PHE A 79 -0.58 -4.38 2.55
CA PHE A 79 0.03 -3.15 2.03
C PHE A 79 1.54 -3.28 1.80
N THR A 80 2.14 -2.33 1.07
CA THR A 80 3.59 -2.09 1.08
C THR A 80 3.99 -1.14 2.21
N ASP A 81 5.22 -1.21 2.71
CA ASP A 81 5.72 -0.29 3.75
C ASP A 81 5.79 1.19 3.28
N ASP A 82 5.76 1.39 1.96
CA ASP A 82 5.69 2.71 1.33
C ASP A 82 4.28 3.15 0.90
N ALA A 83 3.25 2.40 1.28
CA ALA A 83 1.89 2.63 0.83
C ALA A 83 1.31 3.99 1.26
N ARG A 84 0.34 4.45 0.47
CA ARG A 84 -0.44 5.66 0.72
C ARG A 84 -1.91 5.29 0.90
N VAL A 85 -2.46 5.64 2.05
CA VAL A 85 -3.82 5.22 2.42
C VAL A 85 -4.63 6.40 2.91
N VAL A 86 -5.80 6.61 2.30
CA VAL A 86 -6.87 7.45 2.83
C VAL A 86 -7.90 6.50 3.45
N PRO A 87 -8.09 6.49 4.79
CA PRO A 87 -9.19 5.80 5.44
C PRO A 87 -10.55 6.23 4.85
N LEU A 88 -11.53 5.33 4.90
CA LEU A 88 -12.88 5.57 4.36
C LEU A 88 -13.70 6.49 5.28
N LEU A 89 -13.48 6.41 6.59
CA LEU A 89 -14.09 7.30 7.58
C LEU A 89 -13.04 7.98 8.48
N GLY A 90 -13.50 9.00 9.21
CA GLY A 90 -12.72 9.69 10.24
C GLY A 90 -12.06 10.99 9.75
N ASN A 91 -11.44 11.72 10.69
CA ASN A 91 -10.95 13.08 10.47
C ASN A 91 -9.59 13.13 9.74
N ALA A 92 -9.31 12.18 8.84
CA ALA A 92 -8.04 12.03 8.15
C ALA A 92 -7.91 13.01 6.95
N ILE A 93 -7.71 14.30 7.25
CA ILE A 93 -7.57 15.38 6.23
C ILE A 93 -6.37 15.14 5.26
N ARG A 94 -5.45 14.23 5.59
CA ARG A 94 -4.31 13.84 4.75
C ARG A 94 -4.22 12.31 4.62
N PRO A 95 -3.71 11.78 3.48
CA PRO A 95 -3.35 10.37 3.39
C PRO A 95 -2.27 10.00 4.42
N ILE A 96 -2.44 8.84 5.05
CA ILE A 96 -1.39 8.13 5.79
C ILE A 96 -0.28 7.80 4.79
N ARG A 97 0.97 8.03 5.18
CA ARG A 97 2.16 7.90 4.30
C ARG A 97 3.04 6.72 4.70
N SER A 98 3.96 6.36 3.81
CA SER A 98 5.16 5.58 4.13
C SER A 98 5.75 5.99 5.48
N GLY A 99 6.10 5.01 6.31
CA GLY A 99 6.61 5.21 7.68
C GLY A 99 5.55 5.56 8.72
N GLU A 100 4.41 6.16 8.34
CA GLU A 100 3.27 6.40 9.25
C GLU A 100 2.31 5.19 9.31
N LEU A 101 2.29 4.36 8.26
CA LEU A 101 1.32 3.28 8.03
C LEU A 101 1.14 2.34 9.23
N ALA A 102 2.21 1.71 9.71
CA ALA A 102 2.16 0.72 10.80
C ALA A 102 1.64 1.29 12.13
N LYS A 103 1.71 2.62 12.33
CA LYS A 103 1.23 3.31 13.53
C LYS A 103 -0.20 3.84 13.38
N GLN A 104 -0.54 4.43 12.23
CA GLN A 104 -1.82 5.12 12.04
C GLN A 104 -2.92 4.21 11.46
N LEU A 105 -2.59 3.30 10.53
CA LEU A 105 -3.62 2.50 9.85
C LEU A 105 -4.38 1.57 10.81
N PRO A 106 -3.75 0.85 11.76
CA PRO A 106 -4.48 0.05 12.73
C PRO A 106 -5.45 0.86 13.61
N ALA A 107 -5.09 2.10 13.94
CA ALA A 107 -5.94 3.01 14.71
C ALA A 107 -7.15 3.49 13.87
N ALA A 108 -6.91 3.93 12.63
CA ALA A 108 -7.98 4.33 11.71
C ALA A 108 -9.00 3.19 11.46
N MET A 109 -8.54 1.95 11.20
CA MET A 109 -9.45 0.81 11.02
C MET A 109 -10.14 0.38 12.33
N ALA A 110 -9.54 0.66 13.50
CA ALA A 110 -10.21 0.47 14.78
C ALA A 110 -11.33 1.50 15.01
N ASP A 111 -11.15 2.75 14.56
CA ASP A 111 -12.19 3.78 14.58
C ASP A 111 -13.31 3.49 13.56
N GLU A 112 -12.99 3.05 12.35
CA GLU A 112 -14.00 2.58 11.38
C GLU A 112 -14.84 1.42 11.94
N ARG A 113 -14.20 0.42 12.55
CA ARG A 113 -14.91 -0.68 13.23
C ARG A 113 -15.72 -0.21 14.44
N ARG A 114 -15.23 0.79 15.19
CA ARG A 114 -15.95 1.41 16.33
C ARG A 114 -17.18 2.20 15.89
N MET A 115 -17.17 2.75 14.67
CA MET A 115 -18.35 3.33 14.01
C MET A 115 -19.24 2.27 13.33
N GLY A 116 -18.94 0.97 13.48
CA GLY A 116 -19.73 -0.10 12.87
C GLY A 116 -19.71 -0.10 11.35
N LEU A 117 -18.62 0.38 10.71
CA LEU A 117 -18.50 0.44 9.25
C LEU A 117 -18.69 -0.95 8.62
N ARG A 118 -19.69 -1.04 7.75
CA ARG A 118 -19.96 -2.15 6.84
C ARG A 118 -19.65 -1.68 5.43
N LEU A 119 -18.95 -2.52 4.67
CA LEU A 119 -18.37 -2.20 3.37
C LEU A 119 -18.69 -3.32 2.39
N VAL A 120 -19.38 -2.99 1.29
CA VAL A 120 -19.77 -3.94 0.24
C VAL A 120 -19.30 -3.43 -1.11
N TRP A 121 -18.60 -4.28 -1.88
CA TRP A 121 -18.21 -3.96 -3.25
C TRP A 121 -19.37 -4.22 -4.22
N ARG A 122 -19.60 -3.28 -5.15
CA ARG A 122 -20.46 -3.49 -6.32
C ARG A 122 -19.65 -4.05 -7.48
N GLU A 123 -20.17 -5.09 -8.12
CA GLU A 123 -19.64 -5.60 -9.40
C GLU A 123 -20.24 -4.83 -10.60
N PRO A 124 -19.53 -4.74 -11.74
CA PRO A 124 -18.17 -5.24 -11.98
C PRO A 124 -17.08 -4.27 -11.51
N MET A 125 -15.93 -4.82 -11.09
CA MET A 125 -14.69 -4.05 -10.90
C MET A 125 -13.98 -3.75 -12.24
N ASP A 126 -13.42 -2.55 -12.41
CA ASP A 126 -12.47 -2.23 -13.51
C ASP A 126 -11.06 -2.63 -13.06
N ILE A 127 -10.56 -3.76 -13.56
CA ILE A 127 -9.28 -4.36 -13.18
C ILE A 127 -8.32 -4.33 -14.37
N GLN A 128 -7.20 -3.63 -14.20
CA GLN A 128 -6.19 -3.46 -15.25
C GLN A 128 -4.83 -3.97 -14.75
N THR A 129 -4.31 -5.05 -15.35
CA THR A 129 -3.06 -5.72 -14.95
C THR A 129 -1.96 -5.52 -15.98
N LYS A 130 -0.75 -5.13 -15.56
CA LYS A 130 0.41 -4.92 -16.45
C LYS A 130 1.71 -5.38 -15.78
N GLY A 131 1.99 -6.68 -15.87
CA GLY A 131 3.12 -7.32 -15.19
C GLY A 131 2.97 -7.17 -13.68
N GLU A 132 4.03 -6.74 -13.00
CA GLU A 132 4.14 -6.65 -11.53
C GLU A 132 3.32 -5.48 -10.91
N ARG A 133 2.33 -4.96 -11.65
CA ARG A 133 1.45 -3.87 -11.24
C ARG A 133 0.02 -4.12 -11.71
N ALA A 134 -0.93 -3.71 -10.89
CA ALA A 134 -2.33 -3.62 -11.28
C ALA A 134 -2.97 -2.34 -10.73
N SER A 135 -4.07 -1.93 -11.33
CA SER A 135 -4.97 -0.94 -10.76
C SER A 135 -6.39 -1.49 -10.77
N VAL A 136 -7.12 -1.25 -9.68
CA VAL A 136 -8.54 -1.59 -9.57
C VAL A 136 -9.33 -0.33 -9.28
N ARG A 137 -10.45 -0.16 -9.98
CA ARG A 137 -11.56 0.68 -9.51
C ARG A 137 -12.74 -0.20 -9.15
N VAL A 138 -13.38 0.11 -8.03
CA VAL A 138 -14.55 -0.60 -7.52
C VAL A 138 -15.49 0.41 -6.86
N VAL A 139 -16.81 0.28 -7.10
CA VAL A 139 -17.78 1.11 -6.36
C VAL A 139 -18.10 0.42 -5.05
N ALA A 140 -18.09 1.18 -3.96
CA ALA A 140 -18.30 0.70 -2.61
C ALA A 140 -19.61 1.26 -2.04
N ASP A 141 -20.46 0.40 -1.49
CA ASP A 141 -21.54 0.78 -0.58
C ASP A 141 -21.01 0.74 0.86
N LEU A 142 -21.13 1.88 1.55
CA LEU A 142 -20.72 2.06 2.95
C LEU A 142 -21.97 2.29 3.80
N ALA A 143 -22.05 1.62 4.95
CA ALA A 143 -23.03 1.91 5.99
C ALA A 143 -22.36 1.89 7.37
N TRP A 144 -22.61 2.90 8.21
CA TRP A 144 -22.00 3.04 9.54
C TRP A 144 -22.93 3.78 10.51
N GLU A 145 -22.62 3.74 11.81
CA GLU A 145 -23.35 4.48 12.84
C GLU A 145 -22.58 5.73 13.27
N GLN A 146 -23.28 6.86 13.37
CA GLN A 146 -22.72 8.12 13.85
C GLN A 146 -23.75 8.86 14.70
N ALA A 147 -23.41 9.13 15.97
CA ALA A 147 -24.29 9.80 16.94
C ALA A 147 -25.70 9.16 17.06
N GLY A 148 -25.78 7.83 17.06
CA GLY A 148 -27.03 7.09 17.16
C GLY A 148 -27.89 7.09 15.88
N GLN A 149 -27.37 7.58 14.76
CA GLN A 149 -28.01 7.55 13.46
C GLN A 149 -27.22 6.68 12.50
N GLU A 150 -27.89 5.80 11.75
CA GLU A 150 -27.27 5.16 10.59
C GLU A 150 -26.95 6.21 9.52
N LYS A 151 -25.80 6.03 8.88
CA LYS A 151 -25.28 6.81 7.76
C LYS A 151 -24.94 5.85 6.63
N GLN A 152 -25.14 6.29 5.40
CA GLN A 152 -24.82 5.53 4.20
C GLN A 152 -24.14 6.45 3.19
N ALA A 153 -23.18 5.91 2.44
CA ALA A 153 -22.49 6.60 1.35
C ALA A 153 -22.10 5.62 0.24
N VAL A 154 -21.85 6.15 -0.95
CA VAL A 154 -21.28 5.40 -2.06
C VAL A 154 -19.96 6.04 -2.46
N MET A 155 -18.92 5.23 -2.68
CA MET A 155 -17.58 5.73 -3.04
C MET A 155 -17.04 5.02 -4.29
N ASP A 156 -16.34 5.76 -5.13
CA ASP A 156 -15.48 5.21 -6.19
C ASP A 156 -14.09 4.98 -5.58
N CYS A 157 -13.77 3.71 -5.29
CA CYS A 157 -12.54 3.31 -4.61
C CYS A 157 -11.47 2.90 -5.64
N PHE A 158 -10.29 3.50 -5.53
CA PHE A 158 -9.11 3.15 -6.30
C PHE A 158 -8.11 2.37 -5.46
N PHE A 159 -7.61 1.26 -6.00
CA PHE A 159 -6.47 0.51 -5.47
C PHE A 159 -5.34 0.49 -6.50
N GLY A 160 -4.19 1.06 -6.15
CA GLY A 160 -2.93 0.86 -6.86
C GLY A 160 -2.18 -0.33 -6.24
N LEU A 161 -1.99 -1.40 -7.01
CA LEU A 161 -1.39 -2.65 -6.56
C LEU A 161 -0.02 -2.91 -7.19
N VAL A 162 0.86 -3.56 -6.43
CA VAL A 162 2.15 -4.11 -6.91
C VAL A 162 2.34 -5.53 -6.40
N ARG A 163 3.20 -6.31 -7.05
CA ARG A 163 3.72 -7.56 -6.46
C ARG A 163 4.87 -7.28 -5.49
N ASP A 164 5.00 -8.12 -4.47
CA ASP A 164 6.20 -8.24 -3.65
C ASP A 164 7.19 -9.30 -4.22
N GLU A 165 8.31 -9.50 -3.52
CA GLU A 165 9.34 -10.49 -3.86
C GLU A 165 8.86 -11.96 -3.76
N HIS A 166 7.64 -12.20 -3.28
CA HIS A 166 6.99 -13.52 -3.25
C HIS A 166 5.85 -13.62 -4.29
N LEU A 167 5.77 -12.66 -5.22
CA LEU A 167 4.74 -12.52 -6.26
C LEU A 167 3.31 -12.29 -5.73
N MET A 168 3.18 -11.94 -4.44
CA MET A 168 1.90 -11.66 -3.79
C MET A 168 1.49 -10.20 -4.03
N TRP A 169 0.20 -9.98 -4.30
CA TRP A 169 -0.33 -8.62 -4.48
C TRP A 169 -0.34 -7.83 -3.17
N LYS A 170 0.05 -6.56 -3.26
CA LYS A 170 0.11 -5.57 -2.18
C LYS A 170 -0.51 -4.25 -2.61
N ILE A 171 -1.25 -3.63 -1.72
CA ILE A 171 -1.79 -2.27 -1.86
C ILE A 171 -0.65 -1.27 -1.65
N LYS A 172 -0.33 -0.52 -2.70
CA LYS A 172 0.60 0.61 -2.67
C LYS A 172 -0.14 1.94 -2.54
N GLU A 173 -1.36 2.01 -3.03
CA GLU A 173 -2.21 3.20 -2.93
C GLU A 173 -3.67 2.78 -2.74
N PHE A 174 -4.37 3.38 -1.77
CA PHE A 174 -5.80 3.21 -1.57
C PHE A 174 -6.45 4.55 -1.19
N HIS A 175 -7.51 4.90 -1.88
CA HIS A 175 -8.40 6.02 -1.56
C HIS A 175 -9.79 5.77 -2.16
N GLY A 176 -10.80 6.47 -1.62
CA GLY A 176 -12.14 6.52 -2.21
C GLY A 176 -12.61 7.95 -2.38
N GLU A 177 -13.30 8.23 -3.48
CA GLU A 177 -13.97 9.51 -3.74
C GLU A 177 -15.48 9.34 -3.54
N PRO A 178 -16.17 10.18 -2.74
CA PRO A 178 -17.62 10.12 -2.59
C PRO A 178 -18.37 10.40 -3.91
N VAL A 179 -19.34 9.55 -4.24
CA VAL A 179 -20.14 9.62 -5.47
C VAL A 179 -21.64 9.52 -5.18
N GLY A 180 -22.47 9.87 -6.17
CA GLY A 180 -23.93 9.74 -6.05
C GLY A 180 -24.39 8.28 -5.88
N PRO A 181 -25.54 8.02 -5.23
CA PRO A 181 -25.95 6.67 -4.84
C PRO A 181 -26.12 5.71 -6.04
N ASN A 182 -26.51 6.24 -7.19
CA ASN A 182 -26.71 5.49 -8.44
C ASN A 182 -25.43 5.37 -9.30
N PHE A 183 -24.26 5.76 -8.78
CA PHE A 183 -22.99 5.66 -9.51
C PHE A 183 -22.64 4.21 -9.84
N ARG A 184 -22.09 4.03 -11.04
CA ARG A 184 -21.55 2.77 -11.58
C ARG A 184 -20.30 3.10 -12.38
N LEU A 185 -19.33 2.19 -12.38
CA LEU A 185 -18.14 2.36 -13.21
C LEU A 185 -18.51 2.33 -14.71
N PRO A 186 -17.78 3.07 -15.56
CA PRO A 186 -17.88 2.91 -17.00
C PRO A 186 -17.61 1.45 -17.42
N PRO A 187 -18.29 0.91 -18.46
CA PRO A 187 -18.01 -0.43 -18.95
C PRO A 187 -16.54 -0.60 -19.37
N ALA A 188 -15.98 -1.79 -19.14
CA ALA A 188 -14.62 -2.12 -19.57
C ALA A 188 -14.46 -1.90 -21.09
N GLY A 189 -13.38 -1.24 -21.49
CA GLY A 189 -13.13 -0.86 -22.89
C GLY A 189 -13.86 0.42 -23.37
N SER A 190 -14.65 1.07 -22.51
CA SER A 190 -15.15 2.42 -22.81
C SER A 190 -13.99 3.43 -22.94
N PRO A 191 -14.07 4.42 -23.85
CA PRO A 191 -13.00 5.41 -24.01
C PRO A 191 -12.85 6.28 -22.76
N GLN A 192 -11.86 5.97 -21.92
CA GLN A 192 -11.45 6.88 -20.86
C GLN A 192 -11.01 8.20 -21.52
N LYS A 193 -11.59 9.33 -21.08
CA LYS A 193 -11.06 10.65 -21.47
C LYS A 193 -9.58 10.67 -21.12
N PRO A 194 -8.67 11.04 -22.06
CA PRO A 194 -7.25 11.12 -21.75
C PRO A 194 -7.04 11.93 -20.48
N LEU A 195 -6.26 11.39 -19.53
CA LEU A 195 -5.81 12.17 -18.38
C LEU A 195 -5.17 13.46 -18.92
N PRO A 196 -5.56 14.65 -18.43
CA PRO A 196 -5.01 15.89 -18.93
C PRO A 196 -3.48 15.82 -18.82
N PRO A 197 -2.72 16.15 -19.89
CA PRO A 197 -1.26 16.00 -19.90
C PRO A 197 -0.67 16.61 -18.62
N ARG A 198 0.06 15.80 -17.85
CA ARG A 198 0.57 16.22 -16.53
C ARG A 198 1.57 17.35 -16.74
N ASP A 199 1.09 18.56 -16.55
CA ASP A 199 1.76 19.80 -16.92
C ASP A 199 3.17 19.89 -16.31
N ALA A 200 4.19 19.63 -17.13
CA ALA A 200 5.60 19.77 -16.72
C ALA A 200 5.95 21.22 -16.33
N THR A 201 5.10 22.17 -16.76
CA THR A 201 5.14 23.60 -16.47
C THR A 201 4.82 23.96 -15.02
N LEU A 202 4.31 23.03 -14.19
CA LEU A 202 4.09 23.28 -12.76
C LEU A 202 5.40 23.55 -11.98
N LYS A 203 6.57 23.28 -12.55
CA LYS A 203 7.85 23.86 -12.12
C LYS A 203 8.00 25.32 -12.61
N GLY A 204 7.18 26.25 -12.12
CA GLY A 204 7.44 27.68 -12.40
C GLY A 204 6.46 28.73 -11.87
N ARG A 205 5.15 28.43 -11.81
CA ARG A 205 4.15 29.51 -11.64
C ARG A 205 3.87 29.88 -10.17
N LYS A 206 4.73 30.73 -9.58
CA LYS A 206 4.42 31.49 -8.34
C LYS A 206 3.37 32.60 -8.60
N THR A 207 2.15 32.22 -8.96
CA THR A 207 1.03 33.18 -9.07
C THR A 207 0.62 33.68 -7.69
N LYS A 208 1.02 34.92 -7.34
CA LYS A 208 0.42 35.66 -6.22
C LYS A 208 -1.10 35.69 -6.41
N ARG A 209 -1.86 35.07 -5.49
CA ARG A 209 -3.28 35.40 -5.32
C ARG A 209 -3.36 36.79 -4.71
N VAL A 210 -3.62 37.80 -5.54
CA VAL A 210 -3.98 39.14 -5.07
C VAL A 210 -5.42 39.06 -4.56
N ILE A 211 -5.59 39.05 -3.24
CA ILE A 211 -6.91 39.14 -2.61
C ILE A 211 -7.37 40.60 -2.76
N LYS A 212 -8.37 40.82 -3.61
CA LYS A 212 -8.94 42.15 -3.88
C LYS A 212 -9.98 42.47 -2.80
N GLY A 213 -9.56 43.00 -1.64
CA GLY A 213 -10.52 43.31 -0.57
C GLY A 213 -10.02 43.82 0.78
N GLU A 214 -8.85 44.46 0.89
CA GLU A 214 -8.39 45.07 2.16
C GLU A 214 -8.13 46.59 2.04
N PRO A 215 -8.45 47.41 3.06
CA PRO A 215 -8.26 48.87 3.00
C PRO A 215 -6.77 49.30 3.01
N PRO A 216 -6.42 50.45 2.38
CA PRO A 216 -5.04 50.88 2.25
C PRO A 216 -4.42 51.34 3.59
N LYS A 217 -3.43 50.57 4.08
CA LYS A 217 -2.58 50.96 5.20
C LYS A 217 -1.71 52.16 4.82
N LYS A 218 -1.84 53.29 5.53
CA LYS A 218 -1.04 54.50 5.29
C LYS A 218 0.46 54.22 5.50
N ALA A 219 1.29 54.80 4.64
CA ALA A 219 2.74 54.71 4.76
C ALA A 219 3.28 55.69 5.82
N GLN A 220 4.43 55.34 6.42
CA GLN A 220 5.17 56.18 7.36
C GLN A 220 6.65 56.22 6.90
N PRO A 221 7.28 57.41 6.73
CA PRO A 221 8.63 57.51 6.15
C PRO A 221 9.75 57.04 7.10
N ALA A 222 10.91 56.71 6.54
CA ALA A 222 12.09 56.26 7.27
C ALA A 222 13.30 57.20 7.10
N PRO A 223 14.10 57.37 8.17
CA PRO A 223 15.55 57.58 8.11
C PRO A 223 16.29 56.59 9.05
N ALA A 224 17.62 56.42 9.03
CA ALA A 224 18.64 56.53 7.98
C ALA A 224 19.95 55.84 8.49
N THR A 225 20.78 55.35 7.56
CA THR A 225 22.24 55.05 7.65
C THR A 225 22.87 54.39 8.91
N ALA A 226 23.65 53.32 8.72
CA ALA A 226 24.43 52.64 9.76
C ALA A 226 25.79 53.31 10.07
N PRO A 227 26.46 52.93 11.19
CA PRO A 227 27.69 52.13 11.02
C PRO A 227 27.92 51.01 12.07
N GLN A 228 28.92 50.17 11.79
CA GLN A 228 29.56 49.13 12.63
C GLN A 228 31.10 49.40 12.64
N PRO A 229 31.99 48.64 13.34
CA PRO A 229 31.84 47.68 14.46
C PRO A 229 32.81 47.96 15.66
N ALA A 230 32.71 47.21 16.77
CA ALA A 230 33.80 47.04 17.75
C ALA A 230 33.71 45.74 18.59
N SER A 231 34.86 45.28 19.07
CA SER A 231 35.27 43.99 19.68
C SER A 231 34.74 43.59 21.08
N GLN A 232 34.82 42.29 21.37
CA GLN A 232 34.77 41.61 22.70
C GLN A 232 36.14 41.60 23.44
N PRO A 233 36.26 41.13 24.72
CA PRO A 233 35.26 40.94 25.80
C PRO A 233 35.62 41.85 27.02
N PRO A 234 36.25 41.49 28.20
CA PRO A 234 36.49 40.23 28.95
C PRO A 234 36.02 40.20 30.45
N ALA A 235 35.92 38.97 31.01
CA ALA A 235 36.11 38.57 32.43
C ALA A 235 35.10 38.96 33.57
N GLU A 236 35.17 38.17 34.65
CA GLU A 236 34.30 38.07 35.84
C GLU A 236 34.88 38.86 37.05
N PRO A 237 34.14 39.12 38.17
CA PRO A 237 33.84 38.06 39.16
C PRO A 237 32.47 38.14 39.89
N ALA A 238 32.02 37.01 40.45
CA ALA A 238 30.89 36.93 41.39
C ALA A 238 31.21 37.42 42.83
N PRO A 239 30.16 37.76 43.61
CA PRO A 239 29.95 37.02 44.87
C PRO A 239 28.49 36.53 45.05
N ALA A 240 28.25 35.71 46.09
CA ALA A 240 27.01 34.93 46.28
C ALA A 240 26.20 35.34 47.56
N PRO A 241 25.52 34.45 48.33
CA PRO A 241 24.07 34.32 48.18
C PRO A 241 23.22 34.48 49.47
N THR A 242 22.05 35.14 49.34
CA THR A 242 20.96 35.18 50.34
C THR A 242 19.64 35.53 49.63
N GLY A 243 18.47 35.03 50.01
CA GLY A 243 18.17 33.93 50.95
C GLY A 243 16.69 33.93 51.38
N GLY A 244 15.92 32.95 50.89
CA GLY A 244 14.62 32.50 51.44
C GLY A 244 13.41 33.46 51.40
N GLN A 245 12.35 33.06 50.68
CA GLN A 245 10.99 33.12 51.22
C GLN A 245 10.05 32.11 50.53
N ILE A 246 8.82 31.98 51.05
CA ILE A 246 7.97 30.79 50.94
C ILE A 246 6.57 31.19 50.45
N VAL A 247 6.11 30.54 49.36
CA VAL A 247 4.74 30.01 49.08
C VAL A 247 3.54 30.92 49.47
N PRO A 248 2.67 31.29 48.50
CA PRO A 248 1.53 30.40 48.26
C PRO A 248 1.17 30.10 46.79
N THR A 249 0.66 28.89 46.60
CA THR A 249 -0.21 28.46 45.50
C THR A 249 -1.48 29.30 45.42
N ASP A 250 -1.99 29.55 44.21
CA ASP A 250 -3.35 29.13 43.90
C ASP A 250 -3.63 29.03 42.38
N GLU A 251 -4.81 28.48 42.07
CA GLU A 251 -5.55 28.49 40.79
C GLU A 251 -4.96 27.78 39.54
N ALA A 252 -5.48 26.57 39.28
CA ALA A 252 -5.60 25.97 37.96
C ALA A 252 -6.78 24.97 37.94
N PRO A 253 -7.40 24.66 36.77
CA PRO A 253 -7.59 25.47 35.57
C PRO A 253 -9.09 25.67 35.24
N LYS A 254 -9.44 26.61 34.35
CA LYS A 254 -10.82 26.81 33.89
C LYS A 254 -10.98 26.42 32.41
N PRO A 255 -11.78 25.37 32.08
CA PRO A 255 -12.03 25.00 30.68
C PRO A 255 -12.99 26.00 30.02
N LEU A 256 -12.74 26.29 28.75
CA LEU A 256 -13.67 27.03 27.89
C LEU A 256 -14.54 26.04 27.10
N PHE A 257 -15.84 26.33 27.09
CA PHE A 257 -16.80 25.85 26.07
C PHE A 257 -16.79 26.85 24.90
#